data_AF-A0A6V8IC19-F1
#
_entry.id   AF-A0A6V8IC19-F1
#
_cell.length_a   1.000
_cell.length_b   1.000
_cell.length_c   1.000
_cell.angle_alpha   90.00
_cell.angle_beta   90.00
_cell.angle_gamma   90.00
#
_symmetry.space_group_name_H-M   'P 1'
#
loop_
_entity.id
_entity.type
_entity.pdbx_description
1 polymer ?
#
loop_
_entity_poly.entity_id
_entity_poly.type
_entity_poly.pdbx_seq_one_letter_code
_entity_poly.pdbx_strand_id
1 'polypeptide(L)'
;MKLYNLELSGNCYKVRLLAALARIHLEHVPVDLTAGEQRTPEFTALNPFHEVPVLVDGEIVLRDSQAILVYLGGQLAERTWWPQEPAAQAEIVQWLSIAANEVRDGPNTARLIRKFGYDLSMEHALLVTQQLLPLLDQHLSVHDWFALNRPTIADCALFPYQKQNDGDYQMPATELKPGLETSGAVRFALHVVEPKPS
;
A
#
# COMPACT_ATOMS: atom_id res chain seq x y z
N MET A 1 -10.01 5.96 -16.07
CA MET A 1 -9.75 6.34 -14.66
C MET A 1 -8.49 7.18 -14.58
N LYS A 2 -8.53 8.28 -13.81
CA LYS A 2 -7.38 9.13 -13.50
C LYS A 2 -6.98 8.94 -12.05
N LEU A 3 -5.67 8.82 -11.79
CA LEU A 3 -5.11 8.76 -10.44
C LEU A 3 -4.23 9.98 -10.22
N TYR A 4 -4.67 10.90 -9.38
CA TYR A 4 -3.86 11.98 -8.86
C TYR A 4 -2.83 11.39 -7.90
N ASN A 5 -1.56 11.46 -8.27
CA ASN A 5 -0.49 10.60 -7.78
C ASN A 5 0.75 11.41 -7.39
N LEU A 6 1.46 10.92 -6.38
CA LEU A 6 2.85 11.30 -6.12
C LEU A 6 3.68 10.02 -6.11
N GLU A 7 4.73 9.96 -6.93
CA GLU A 7 5.56 8.75 -7.09
C GLU A 7 6.15 8.26 -5.77
N LEU A 8 6.58 9.20 -4.92
CA LEU A 8 7.17 8.92 -3.61
C LEU A 8 6.15 8.58 -2.51
N SER A 9 4.84 8.68 -2.78
CA SER A 9 3.79 8.38 -1.80
C SER A 9 3.55 6.88 -1.72
N GLY A 10 3.75 6.31 -0.53
CA GLY A 10 3.42 4.90 -0.27
C GLY A 10 1.92 4.62 -0.44
N ASN A 11 1.04 5.54 -0.05
CA ASN A 11 -0.40 5.42 -0.26
C ASN A 11 -0.79 5.43 -1.74
N CYS A 12 -0.12 6.23 -2.57
CA CYS A 12 -0.33 6.17 -4.03
C CYS A 12 0.23 4.88 -4.63
N TYR A 13 1.37 4.39 -4.11
CA TYR A 13 1.96 3.14 -4.54
C TYR A 13 1.02 1.93 -4.32
N LYS A 14 0.27 1.88 -3.21
CA LYS A 14 -0.75 0.83 -2.96
C LYS A 14 -1.71 0.68 -4.15
N VAL A 15 -2.23 1.81 -4.63
CA VAL A 15 -3.19 1.87 -5.73
C VAL A 15 -2.54 1.45 -7.05
N ARG A 16 -1.35 1.99 -7.35
CA ARG A 16 -0.59 1.63 -8.55
C ARG A 16 -0.22 0.16 -8.58
N LEU A 17 0.13 -0.42 -7.42
CA LEU A 17 0.44 -1.82 -7.27
C LEU A 17 -0.78 -2.67 -7.61
N LEU A 18 -1.93 -2.44 -6.97
CA LEU A 18 -3.17 -3.16 -7.31
C LEU A 18 -3.50 -3.03 -8.80
N ALA A 19 -3.43 -1.81 -9.34
CA ALA A 19 -3.76 -1.56 -10.74
C ALA A 19 -2.84 -2.32 -11.70
N ALA A 20 -1.54 -2.38 -11.44
CA ALA A 20 -0.59 -3.14 -12.26
C ALA A 20 -0.91 -4.65 -12.24
N LEU A 21 -1.24 -5.20 -11.08
CA LEU A 21 -1.49 -6.63 -10.90
C LEU A 21 -2.81 -7.08 -11.49
N ALA A 22 -3.84 -6.25 -11.31
CA ALA A 22 -5.16 -6.47 -11.85
C ALA A 22 -5.30 -5.99 -13.30
N ARG A 23 -4.21 -5.46 -13.91
CA ARG A 23 -4.17 -4.88 -15.26
C ARG A 23 -5.23 -3.80 -15.48
N ILE A 24 -5.45 -2.99 -14.48
CA ILE A 24 -6.32 -1.83 -14.53
C ILE A 24 -5.52 -0.66 -15.12
N HIS A 25 -6.01 -0.08 -16.21
CA HIS A 25 -5.40 1.11 -16.78
C HIS A 25 -5.76 2.35 -15.95
N LEU A 26 -4.74 3.03 -15.44
CA LEU A 26 -4.86 4.32 -14.75
C LEU A 26 -4.03 5.37 -15.50
N GLU A 27 -4.65 6.49 -15.86
CA GLU A 27 -3.92 7.69 -16.26
C GLU A 27 -3.34 8.34 -15.00
N HIS A 28 -2.03 8.45 -14.90
CA HIS A 28 -1.37 9.08 -13.74
C HIS A 28 -1.30 10.59 -13.93
N VAL A 29 -1.93 11.34 -13.03
CA VAL A 29 -1.87 12.80 -12.96
C VAL A 29 -0.90 13.16 -11.82
N PRO A 30 0.33 13.59 -12.11
CA PRO A 30 1.26 13.97 -11.05
C PRO A 30 0.74 15.18 -10.27
N VAL A 31 0.95 15.18 -8.96
CA VAL A 31 0.65 16.31 -8.08
C VAL A 31 1.93 16.74 -7.38
N ASP A 32 2.33 17.99 -7.56
CA ASP A 32 3.50 18.58 -6.91
C ASP A 32 3.14 19.09 -5.51
N LEU A 33 3.43 18.25 -4.52
CA LEU A 33 3.19 18.57 -3.11
C LEU A 33 4.14 19.67 -2.58
N THR A 34 5.29 19.87 -3.23
CA THR A 34 6.28 20.89 -2.85
C THR A 34 5.88 22.27 -3.34
N ALA A 35 5.24 22.34 -4.51
CA ALA A 35 4.62 23.56 -5.04
C ALA A 35 3.27 23.87 -4.39
N GLY A 36 2.71 22.94 -3.59
CA GLY A 36 1.45 23.14 -2.89
C GLY A 36 0.21 22.92 -3.77
N GLU A 37 0.32 22.18 -4.88
CA GLU A 37 -0.77 21.95 -5.82
C GLU A 37 -2.01 21.31 -5.15
N GLN A 38 -1.79 20.47 -4.14
CA GLN A 38 -2.83 19.84 -3.32
C GLN A 38 -3.69 20.84 -2.53
N ARG A 39 -3.25 22.09 -2.41
CA ARG A 39 -3.95 23.20 -1.71
C ARG A 39 -4.64 24.17 -2.66
N THR A 40 -4.54 23.96 -3.97
CA THR A 40 -5.26 24.78 -4.96
C THR A 40 -6.77 24.58 -4.83
N PRO A 41 -7.62 25.56 -5.18
CA PRO A 41 -9.07 25.39 -5.20
C PRO A 41 -9.52 24.19 -6.04
N GLU A 42 -8.85 23.96 -7.17
CA GLU A 42 -9.13 22.88 -8.11
C GLU A 42 -8.89 21.50 -7.47
N PHE A 43 -7.75 21.31 -6.79
CA PHE A 43 -7.50 20.05 -6.09
C PHE A 43 -8.36 19.90 -4.83
N THR A 44 -8.61 21.01 -4.12
CA THR A 44 -9.45 21.02 -2.91
C THR A 44 -10.88 20.57 -3.22
N ALA A 45 -11.40 20.91 -4.40
CA ALA A 45 -12.69 20.43 -4.89
C ALA A 45 -12.72 18.90 -5.08
N LEU A 46 -11.58 18.27 -5.36
CA LEU A 46 -11.45 16.81 -5.45
C LEU A 46 -11.25 16.16 -4.07
N ASN A 47 -10.41 16.76 -3.23
CA ASN A 47 -10.13 16.26 -1.88
C ASN A 47 -9.88 17.42 -0.90
N PRO A 48 -10.83 17.74 0.00
CA PRO A 48 -10.68 18.83 0.97
C PRO A 48 -9.63 18.54 2.05
N PHE A 49 -9.10 17.32 2.13
CA PHE A 49 -7.98 16.97 3.03
C PHE A 49 -6.61 17.33 2.45
N HIS A 50 -6.56 17.75 1.17
CA HIS A 50 -5.31 18.10 0.50
C HIS A 50 -4.29 16.96 0.46
N GLU A 51 -4.79 15.73 0.26
CA GLU A 51 -3.97 14.51 0.26
C GLU A 51 -4.07 13.77 -1.07
N VAL A 52 -3.01 13.04 -1.39
CA VAL A 52 -2.97 12.04 -2.47
C VAL A 52 -2.88 10.63 -1.89
N PRO A 53 -3.46 9.61 -2.52
CA PRO A 53 -4.08 9.62 -3.86
C PRO A 53 -5.53 10.14 -3.89
N VAL A 54 -5.94 10.59 -5.09
CA VAL A 54 -7.36 10.74 -5.46
C VAL A 54 -7.60 9.99 -6.77
N LEU A 55 -8.64 9.17 -6.82
CA LEU A 55 -9.11 8.50 -8.03
C LEU A 55 -10.32 9.23 -8.60
N VAL A 56 -10.32 9.48 -9.90
CA VAL A 56 -11.47 9.97 -10.65
C VAL A 56 -11.87 8.95 -11.72
N ASP A 57 -13.13 8.53 -11.69
CA ASP A 57 -13.73 7.58 -12.63
C ASP A 57 -15.11 8.07 -13.09
N GLY A 58 -15.12 8.85 -14.19
CA GLY A 58 -16.32 9.58 -14.60
C GLY A 58 -16.73 10.57 -13.50
N GLU A 59 -17.97 10.44 -13.00
CA GLU A 59 -18.51 11.26 -11.91
C GLU A 59 -18.07 10.79 -10.51
N ILE A 60 -17.43 9.63 -10.40
CA ILE A 60 -16.97 9.09 -9.12
C ILE A 60 -15.62 9.72 -8.77
N VAL A 61 -15.57 10.39 -7.62
CA VAL A 61 -14.33 10.93 -7.03
C VAL A 61 -14.10 10.24 -5.69
N LEU A 62 -12.99 9.50 -5.57
CA LEU A 62 -12.61 8.76 -4.37
C LEU A 62 -11.29 9.28 -3.81
N ARG A 63 -11.30 9.56 -2.52
CA ARG A 63 -10.14 9.83 -1.68
C ARG A 63 -9.86 8.63 -0.77
N ASP A 64 -8.71 8.65 -0.11
CA ASP A 64 -8.17 7.55 0.72
C ASP A 64 -7.74 6.32 -0.10
N SER A 65 -6.48 5.90 0.10
CA SER A 65 -5.91 4.78 -0.68
C SER A 65 -6.64 3.45 -0.46
N GLN A 66 -7.19 3.19 0.72
CA GLN A 66 -7.86 1.93 1.02
C GLN A 66 -9.26 1.89 0.42
N ALA A 67 -9.99 3.01 0.47
CA ALA A 67 -11.26 3.14 -0.23
C ALA A 67 -11.09 2.95 -1.74
N ILE A 68 -10.02 3.49 -2.32
CA ILE A 68 -9.67 3.27 -3.72
C ILE A 68 -9.34 1.79 -4.00
N LEU A 69 -8.59 1.10 -3.11
CA LEU A 69 -8.34 -0.33 -3.25
C LEU A 69 -9.63 -1.15 -3.24
N VAL A 70 -10.56 -0.85 -2.33
CA VAL A 70 -11.88 -1.50 -2.25
C VAL A 70 -12.66 -1.29 -3.55
N TYR A 71 -12.69 -0.06 -4.08
CA TYR A 71 -13.38 0.26 -5.33
C TYR A 71 -12.80 -0.51 -6.51
N LEU A 72 -11.48 -0.42 -6.72
CA LEU A 72 -10.81 -1.10 -7.82
C LEU A 72 -10.94 -2.62 -7.72
N GLY A 73 -10.76 -3.19 -6.53
CA GLY A 73 -10.94 -4.62 -6.29
C GLY A 73 -12.37 -5.09 -6.53
N GLY A 74 -13.36 -4.27 -6.13
CA GLY A 74 -14.78 -4.57 -6.28
C GLY A 74 -15.33 -4.42 -7.70
N GLN A 75 -14.62 -3.73 -8.60
CA GLN A 75 -14.96 -3.64 -10.02
C GLN A 75 -14.54 -4.87 -10.83
N LEU A 76 -13.59 -5.67 -10.33
CA LEU A 76 -13.06 -6.82 -11.06
C LEU A 76 -14.08 -7.97 -11.08
N ALA A 77 -14.30 -8.56 -12.27
CA ALA A 77 -15.30 -9.60 -12.48
C ALA A 77 -15.11 -10.83 -11.57
N GLU A 78 -13.86 -11.26 -11.37
CA GLU A 78 -13.53 -12.40 -10.51
C GLU A 78 -13.59 -12.06 -9.01
N ARG A 79 -13.61 -10.77 -8.65
CA ARG A 79 -13.61 -10.27 -7.26
C ARG A 79 -12.52 -10.89 -6.37
N THR A 80 -11.44 -11.36 -6.98
CA THR A 80 -10.30 -11.97 -6.30
C THR A 80 -9.74 -10.98 -5.27
N TRP A 81 -9.46 -9.74 -5.65
CA TRP A 81 -8.85 -8.77 -4.76
C TRP A 81 -9.76 -8.29 -3.62
N TRP A 82 -11.08 -8.27 -3.84
CA TRP A 82 -12.10 -7.83 -2.88
C TRP A 82 -13.41 -8.63 -3.05
N PRO A 83 -13.61 -9.72 -2.28
CA PRO A 83 -14.76 -10.63 -2.39
C PRO A 83 -16.07 -10.00 -1.86
N GLN A 84 -17.22 -10.64 -2.11
CA GLN A 84 -18.53 -10.15 -1.62
C GLN A 84 -18.90 -10.67 -0.24
N GLU A 85 -18.33 -11.79 0.17
CA GLU A 85 -18.65 -12.48 1.41
C GLU A 85 -18.26 -11.61 2.61
N PRO A 86 -19.21 -11.25 3.51
CA PRO A 86 -18.92 -10.32 4.60
C PRO A 86 -17.79 -10.76 5.53
N ALA A 87 -17.68 -12.06 5.82
CA ALA A 87 -16.59 -12.59 6.64
C ALA A 87 -15.22 -12.43 5.97
N ALA A 88 -15.15 -12.66 4.66
CA ALA A 88 -13.91 -12.50 3.89
C ALA A 88 -13.51 -11.03 3.77
N GLN A 89 -14.48 -10.14 3.58
CA GLN A 89 -14.26 -8.69 3.62
C GLN A 89 -13.75 -8.24 4.99
N ALA A 90 -14.34 -8.73 6.09
CA ALA A 90 -13.91 -8.39 7.44
C ALA A 90 -12.47 -8.86 7.73
N GLU A 91 -12.07 -10.04 7.23
CA GLU A 91 -10.69 -10.52 7.31
C GLU A 91 -9.71 -9.57 6.62
N ILE A 92 -10.03 -9.12 5.40
CA ILE A 92 -9.21 -8.15 4.66
C ILE A 92 -9.20 -6.78 5.36
N VAL A 93 -10.34 -6.31 5.86
CA VAL A 93 -10.48 -4.98 6.49
C VAL A 93 -9.68 -4.86 7.78
N GLN A 94 -9.47 -5.96 8.52
CA GLN A 94 -8.55 -5.96 9.66
C GLN A 94 -7.15 -5.53 9.23
N TRP A 95 -6.63 -6.06 8.12
CA TRP A 95 -5.31 -5.68 7.59
C TRP A 95 -5.26 -4.29 6.95
N LEU A 96 -6.33 -3.87 6.29
CA LEU A 96 -6.46 -2.48 5.84
C LEU A 96 -6.34 -1.55 7.04
N SER A 97 -7.07 -1.82 8.12
CA SER A 97 -7.02 -1.04 9.36
C SER A 97 -5.60 -0.99 9.95
N ILE A 98 -4.87 -2.13 9.95
CA ILE A 98 -3.46 -2.16 10.33
C ILE A 98 -2.59 -1.25 9.46
N ALA A 99 -2.85 -1.23 8.15
CA ALA A 99 -2.14 -0.36 7.21
C ALA A 99 -2.44 1.13 7.43
N ALA A 100 -3.64 1.46 7.92
CA ALA A 100 -4.10 2.83 8.16
C ALA A 100 -3.60 3.39 9.50
N ASN A 101 -3.40 2.53 10.48
CA ASN A 101 -3.04 2.88 11.85
C ASN A 101 -1.57 2.55 12.09
N GLU A 102 -1.23 1.31 12.41
CA GLU A 102 0.10 0.95 12.90
C GLU A 102 1.18 1.14 11.82
N VAL A 103 0.91 0.81 10.57
CA VAL A 103 1.87 1.06 9.47
C VAL A 103 2.05 2.56 9.23
N ARG A 104 0.97 3.35 9.31
CA ARG A 104 1.03 4.81 9.17
C ARG A 104 1.86 5.40 10.31
N ASP A 105 1.56 5.03 11.54
CA ASP A 105 2.11 5.58 12.78
C ASP A 105 3.55 5.15 13.02
N GLY A 106 3.87 3.92 12.62
CA GLY A 106 5.21 3.36 12.75
C GLY A 106 6.08 3.64 11.51
N PRO A 107 6.27 2.65 10.61
CA PRO A 107 7.28 2.70 9.57
C PRO A 107 7.09 3.86 8.58
N ASN A 108 5.85 4.28 8.29
CA ASN A 108 5.61 5.45 7.44
C ASN A 108 5.99 6.77 8.14
N THR A 109 5.60 6.99 9.40
CA THR A 109 6.03 8.18 10.17
C THR A 109 7.55 8.23 10.31
N ALA A 110 8.20 7.12 10.63
CA ALA A 110 9.67 7.05 10.71
C ALA A 110 10.33 7.48 9.39
N ARG A 111 9.76 7.07 8.26
CA ARG A 111 10.18 7.50 6.91
C ARG A 111 9.92 8.99 6.68
N LEU A 112 8.76 9.51 7.06
CA LEU A 112 8.41 10.93 6.92
C LEU A 112 9.43 11.82 7.66
N ILE A 113 9.83 11.42 8.86
CA ILE A 113 10.85 12.14 9.64
C ILE A 113 12.22 12.04 8.97
N ARG A 114 12.72 10.82 8.71
CA ARG A 114 14.09 10.61 8.19
C ARG A 114 14.31 11.20 6.79
N LYS A 115 13.34 11.03 5.90
CA LYS A 115 13.49 11.37 4.48
C LYS A 115 12.99 12.77 4.15
N PHE A 116 11.99 13.26 4.88
CA PHE A 116 11.34 14.53 4.55
C PHE A 116 11.36 15.56 5.69
N GLY A 117 11.95 15.23 6.84
CA GLY A 117 12.16 16.19 7.94
C GLY A 117 10.89 16.61 8.65
N TYR A 118 9.85 15.78 8.66
CA TYR A 118 8.59 16.10 9.34
C TYR A 118 8.81 16.18 10.86
N ASP A 119 8.19 17.17 11.49
CA ASP A 119 8.19 17.36 12.95
C ASP A 119 7.17 16.42 13.61
N LEU A 120 7.56 15.16 13.75
CA LEU A 120 6.76 14.07 14.33
C LEU A 120 7.63 13.27 15.33
N SER A 121 7.00 12.51 16.23
CA SER A 121 7.73 11.73 17.23
C SER A 121 8.39 10.48 16.62
N MET A 122 9.72 10.53 16.45
CA MET A 122 10.51 9.37 16.05
C MET A 122 10.45 8.24 17.09
N GLU A 123 10.46 8.58 18.38
CA GLU A 123 10.37 7.61 19.47
C GLU A 123 9.07 6.79 19.37
N HIS A 124 7.94 7.46 19.20
CA HIS A 124 6.65 6.78 19.04
C HIS A 124 6.61 5.92 17.76
N ALA A 125 7.11 6.46 16.64
CA ALA A 125 7.15 5.72 15.38
C ALA A 125 8.00 4.43 15.50
N LEU A 126 9.14 4.50 16.18
CA LEU A 126 9.98 3.32 16.42
C LEU A 126 9.32 2.33 17.36
N LEU A 127 8.63 2.79 18.42
CA LEU A 127 7.89 1.93 19.33
C LEU A 127 6.81 1.13 18.60
N VAL A 128 5.96 1.81 17.82
CA VAL A 128 4.90 1.17 17.01
C VAL A 128 5.52 0.19 16.01
N THR A 129 6.62 0.58 15.34
CA THR A 129 7.30 -0.29 14.38
C THR A 129 7.84 -1.56 15.04
N GLN A 130 8.47 -1.45 16.21
CA GLN A 130 9.03 -2.59 16.95
C GLN A 130 7.95 -3.55 17.46
N GLN A 131 6.74 -3.05 17.74
CA GLN A 131 5.60 -3.88 18.11
C GLN A 131 4.94 -4.54 16.89
N LEU A 132 4.83 -3.81 15.77
CA LEU A 132 4.11 -4.26 14.58
C LEU A 132 4.89 -5.32 13.78
N LEU A 133 6.16 -5.07 13.46
CA LEU A 133 6.90 -5.91 12.51
C LEU A 133 6.97 -7.39 12.94
N PRO A 134 7.26 -7.74 14.22
CA PRO A 134 7.27 -9.14 14.64
C PRO A 134 5.93 -9.85 14.46
N LEU A 135 4.81 -9.13 14.59
CA LEU A 135 3.47 -9.71 14.38
C LEU A 135 3.22 -10.01 12.90
N LEU A 136 3.64 -9.11 12.00
CA LEU A 136 3.55 -9.33 10.57
C LEU A 136 4.45 -10.50 10.13
N ASP A 137 5.67 -10.56 10.64
CA ASP A 137 6.63 -11.64 10.35
C ASP A 137 6.12 -12.98 10.88
N GLN A 138 5.60 -13.02 12.11
CA GLN A 138 4.99 -14.22 12.66
C GLN A 138 3.81 -14.70 11.83
N HIS A 139 2.93 -13.80 11.40
CA HIS A 139 1.81 -14.14 10.52
C HIS A 139 2.30 -14.77 9.21
N LEU A 140 3.29 -14.15 8.55
CA LEU A 140 3.85 -14.61 7.28
C LEU A 140 4.77 -15.83 7.40
N SER A 141 5.20 -16.19 8.62
CA SER A 141 5.95 -17.43 8.86
C SER A 141 5.10 -18.70 8.68
N VAL A 142 3.77 -18.56 8.76
CA VAL A 142 2.82 -19.68 8.65
C VAL A 142 1.78 -19.50 7.55
N HIS A 143 1.59 -18.28 7.04
CA HIS A 143 0.71 -17.98 5.92
C HIS A 143 1.48 -17.36 4.76
N ASP A 144 1.17 -17.77 3.53
CA ASP A 144 1.73 -17.13 2.33
C ASP A 144 1.15 -15.71 2.10
N TRP A 145 0.03 -15.38 2.76
CA TRP A 145 -0.82 -14.21 2.48
C TRP A 145 -1.41 -13.62 3.76
N PHE A 146 -1.72 -12.33 3.74
CA PHE A 146 -2.37 -11.70 4.89
C PHE A 146 -3.80 -12.19 5.10
N ALA A 147 -4.57 -12.42 4.04
CA ALA A 147 -5.96 -12.85 4.15
C ALA A 147 -6.29 -13.96 3.14
N LEU A 148 -7.24 -14.83 3.49
CA LEU A 148 -7.91 -15.79 2.61
C LEU A 148 -7.01 -16.84 1.93
N ASN A 149 -5.77 -17.01 2.40
CA ASN A 149 -4.76 -17.90 1.79
C ASN A 149 -4.50 -17.62 0.29
N ARG A 150 -4.71 -16.38 -0.14
CA ARG A 150 -4.52 -15.93 -1.53
C ARG A 150 -4.32 -14.40 -1.58
N PRO A 151 -3.83 -13.82 -2.68
CA PRO A 151 -3.67 -12.37 -2.77
C PRO A 151 -5.00 -11.62 -2.63
N THR A 152 -4.97 -10.53 -1.86
CA THR A 152 -6.07 -9.59 -1.68
C THR A 152 -5.56 -8.15 -1.64
N ILE A 153 -6.45 -7.17 -1.52
CA ILE A 153 -6.05 -5.78 -1.30
C ILE A 153 -5.32 -5.56 0.05
N ALA A 154 -5.40 -6.50 1.01
CA ALA A 154 -4.61 -6.44 2.24
C ALA A 154 -3.10 -6.42 1.94
N ASP A 155 -2.65 -7.28 1.03
CA ASP A 155 -1.24 -7.38 0.65
C ASP A 155 -0.76 -6.09 -0.04
N CYS A 156 -1.61 -5.51 -0.90
CA CYS A 156 -1.33 -4.21 -1.52
C CYS A 156 -1.21 -3.09 -0.49
N ALA A 157 -2.02 -3.12 0.57
CA ALA A 157 -2.05 -2.09 1.60
C ALA A 157 -0.82 -2.11 2.53
N LEU A 158 -0.27 -3.29 2.81
CA LEU A 158 0.86 -3.47 3.74
C LEU A 158 2.24 -3.37 3.05
N PHE A 159 2.31 -3.61 1.74
CA PHE A 159 3.58 -3.66 0.98
C PHE A 159 4.45 -2.38 0.97
N PRO A 160 3.93 -1.15 0.77
CA PRO A 160 4.76 0.01 0.42
C PRO A 160 5.81 0.39 1.48
N TYR A 161 5.56 0.05 2.74
CA TYR A 161 6.36 0.50 3.88
C TYR A 161 7.30 -0.57 4.42
N GLN A 162 7.33 -1.74 3.78
CA GLN A 162 8.30 -2.81 4.04
C GLN A 162 9.59 -2.64 3.19
N LYS A 163 9.50 -1.98 2.01
CA LYS A 163 10.60 -1.86 1.03
C LYS A 163 11.33 -0.50 1.03
N GLN A 164 10.76 0.54 1.66
CA GLN A 164 11.22 1.94 1.47
C GLN A 164 12.04 2.52 2.63
N ASN A 165 12.47 1.70 3.59
CA ASN A 165 13.19 2.15 4.79
C ASN A 165 14.66 1.72 4.76
N ASP A 166 15.49 2.41 3.98
CA ASP A 166 16.97 2.26 3.91
C ASP A 166 17.72 2.54 5.25
N GLY A 167 17.13 2.23 6.41
CA GLY A 167 17.76 2.29 7.74
C GLY A 167 18.19 0.92 8.24
N ASP A 168 18.88 0.87 9.39
CA ASP A 168 19.64 -0.25 10.01
C ASP A 168 18.92 -1.60 10.22
N TYR A 169 17.70 -1.78 9.70
CA TYR A 169 17.02 -3.06 9.58
C TYR A 169 17.05 -3.51 8.11
N GLN A 170 18.08 -4.28 7.73
CA GLN A 170 18.14 -4.89 6.41
C GLN A 170 17.20 -6.08 6.34
N MET A 171 16.11 -5.94 5.60
CA MET A 171 15.31 -7.08 5.13
C MET A 171 16.08 -7.84 4.03
N PRO A 172 15.99 -9.17 3.99
CA PRO A 172 16.55 -9.98 2.92
C PRO A 172 16.04 -9.50 1.55
N ALA A 173 16.95 -9.43 0.59
CA ALA A 173 16.76 -8.78 -0.71
C ALA A 173 15.42 -9.17 -1.37
N THR A 174 14.63 -8.17 -1.77
CA THR A 174 13.33 -8.36 -2.42
C THR A 174 13.52 -8.79 -3.88
N GLU A 175 13.70 -10.08 -4.13
CA GLU A 175 13.58 -10.66 -5.47
C GLU A 175 12.15 -11.17 -5.70
N LEU A 176 11.56 -10.76 -6.84
CA LEU A 176 10.35 -11.42 -7.35
C LEU A 176 10.75 -12.85 -7.75
N LYS A 177 9.94 -13.86 -7.41
CA LYS A 177 10.19 -15.24 -7.86
C LYS A 177 10.29 -15.30 -9.40
N PRO A 178 11.26 -16.07 -9.95
CA PRO A 178 11.25 -16.45 -11.35
C PRO A 178 9.92 -17.12 -11.73
N GLY A 179 9.29 -16.69 -12.83
CA GLY A 179 7.98 -17.18 -13.30
C GLY A 179 6.78 -16.24 -13.07
N LEU A 180 6.99 -15.08 -12.44
CA LEU A 180 6.00 -13.99 -12.32
C LEU A 180 5.95 -13.05 -13.55
N GLU A 181 6.73 -13.36 -14.59
CA GLU A 181 6.94 -12.52 -15.78
C GLU A 181 5.81 -12.65 -16.82
N THR A 182 4.91 -13.63 -16.66
CA THR A 182 3.83 -13.84 -17.62
C THR A 182 2.47 -13.39 -17.10
N SER A 183 1.78 -12.67 -17.99
CA SER A 183 0.41 -12.24 -17.92
C SER A 183 -0.56 -13.41 -17.67
N GLY A 184 -0.76 -13.84 -16.42
CA GLY A 184 -1.86 -14.77 -16.09
C GLY A 184 -1.96 -15.33 -14.67
N ALA A 185 -0.98 -15.17 -13.79
CA ALA A 185 -1.06 -15.72 -12.44
C ALA A 185 -0.36 -14.80 -11.43
N VAL A 186 -1.14 -14.01 -10.70
CA VAL A 186 -0.59 -13.15 -9.64
C VAL A 186 -0.48 -13.98 -8.36
N ARG A 187 0.69 -14.59 -8.15
CA ARG A 187 1.09 -15.22 -6.88
C ARG A 187 2.27 -14.43 -6.30
N PHE A 188 2.01 -13.35 -5.57
CA PHE A 188 3.00 -12.81 -4.63
C PHE A 188 3.46 -13.89 -3.67
N ALA A 189 4.77 -13.98 -3.51
CA ALA A 189 5.37 -14.54 -2.32
C ALA A 189 6.56 -13.63 -2.05
N LEU A 190 6.54 -12.92 -0.93
CA LEU A 190 7.74 -12.31 -0.36
C LEU A 190 8.59 -13.47 0.16
N HIS A 191 9.70 -13.79 -0.51
CA HIS A 191 10.68 -14.74 0.02
C HIS A 191 11.75 -13.96 0.77
N VAL A 192 12.01 -14.38 2.01
CA VAL A 192 13.25 -14.10 2.70
C VAL A 192 14.34 -14.88 1.96
N VAL A 193 15.11 -14.21 1.11
CA VAL A 193 16.34 -14.79 0.56
C VAL A 193 17.37 -14.82 1.69
N GLU A 194 17.65 -16.01 2.25
CA GLU A 194 18.78 -16.16 3.16
C GLU A 194 20.06 -15.68 2.47
N PRO A 195 20.95 -14.95 3.19
CA PRO A 195 22.20 -14.50 2.60
C PRO A 195 22.99 -15.72 2.12
N LYS A 196 23.44 -15.68 0.85
CA LYS A 196 24.34 -16.71 0.33
C LYS A 196 25.54 -16.84 1.27
N PRO A 197 25.87 -18.04 1.75
CA PRO A 197 27.10 -18.24 2.49
C PRO A 197 28.28 -17.87 1.58
N SER A 198 29.21 -17.12 2.17
CA SER A 198 30.50 -16.71 1.61
C SER A 198 31.36 -17.89 1.19
#